data_AF-A0A507EUI4-F1
#
_entry.id   AF-A0A507EUI4-F1
#
_cell.length_a   1.000
_cell.length_b   1.000
_cell.length_c   1.000
_cell.angle_alpha   90.00
_cell.angle_beta   90.00
_cell.angle_gamma   90.00
#
_symmetry.space_group_name_H-M   'P 1'
#
loop_
_entity.id
_entity.type
_entity.pdbx_description
1 polymer ?
#
loop_
_entity_poly.entity_id
_entity_poly.type
_entity_poly.pdbx_seq_one_letter_code
_entity_poly.pdbx_strand_id
1 'polypeptide(L)'
;MNGEADNPEELSHLLSSLSAYHPEIINATTSNQLDELLSSSASVKFLKGIAARDCQREGLKEVTFEADGILEAEYTYEAKRLSRILDILGVSRQHLSKGGEANLDSLTNLAMILGLGETKAVSFQCAMTDLLIEEQGAEENHVRQTKLLELLERRRHDVEDYCGRVAGIFSELQAEEEVDNQRLLEYNRNTDVLLEKGHEYNNRLAELEALIPPDIHLHRYDTILALQSEVEAMANELEKKDITLRSFCDLPPDIALARLKLTERRQELSRLIDNKQALLSSIAHGIS
;
A
#
# COMPACT_ATOMS: atom_id res chain seq x y z
N MET A 1 -17.22 -8.90 -23.21
CA MET A 1 -17.61 -7.79 -24.09
C MET A 1 -16.31 -7.19 -24.60
N ASN A 2 -15.59 -7.85 -25.50
CA ASN A 2 -15.81 -7.97 -26.95
C ASN A 2 -16.07 -6.62 -27.62
N GLY A 3 -15.00 -6.09 -28.23
CA GLY A 3 -15.06 -5.47 -29.56
C GLY A 3 -15.40 -3.99 -29.62
N GLU A 4 -14.44 -3.12 -29.35
CA GLU A 4 -14.20 -1.98 -30.24
C GLU A 4 -12.74 -2.10 -30.67
N ALA A 5 -12.54 -2.51 -31.92
CA ALA A 5 -11.23 -2.45 -32.54
C ALA A 5 -10.88 -0.97 -32.67
N ASP A 6 -10.04 -0.48 -31.77
CA ASP A 6 -9.42 0.84 -31.89
C ASP A 6 -8.65 0.85 -33.21
N ASN A 7 -9.24 1.51 -34.21
CA ASN A 7 -8.69 1.59 -35.55
C ASN A 7 -7.38 2.41 -35.44
N PRO A 8 -6.20 1.87 -35.83
CA PRO A 8 -4.92 2.55 -35.63
C PRO A 8 -4.85 3.91 -36.34
N GLU A 9 -5.66 4.10 -37.39
CA GLU A 9 -5.82 5.38 -38.08
C GLU A 9 -6.50 6.45 -37.20
N GLU A 10 -7.50 6.08 -36.39
CA GLU A 10 -8.18 7.01 -35.47
C GLU A 10 -7.25 7.48 -34.34
N LEU A 11 -6.42 6.57 -33.81
CA LEU A 11 -5.41 6.91 -32.81
C LEU A 11 -4.32 7.84 -33.37
N SER A 12 -3.92 7.64 -34.64
CA SER A 12 -2.97 8.53 -35.31
C SER A 12 -3.54 9.94 -35.54
N HIS A 13 -4.82 10.05 -35.90
CA HIS A 13 -5.53 11.33 -36.04
C HIS A 13 -5.71 12.03 -34.69
N LEU A 14 -6.02 11.28 -33.62
CA LEU A 14 -6.11 11.82 -32.27
C LEU A 14 -4.76 12.35 -31.79
N LEU A 15 -3.67 11.60 -31.97
CA LEU A 15 -2.31 12.04 -31.60
C LEU A 15 -1.86 13.26 -32.42
N SER A 16 -2.19 13.31 -33.72
CA SER A 16 -1.90 14.47 -34.57
C SER A 16 -2.70 15.72 -34.17
N SER A 17 -3.95 15.55 -33.74
CA SER A 17 -4.75 16.67 -33.21
C SER A 17 -4.17 17.15 -31.88
N LEU A 18 -3.81 16.23 -30.98
CA LEU A 18 -3.26 16.57 -29.67
C LEU A 18 -1.87 17.23 -29.77
N SER A 19 -1.04 16.82 -30.74
CA SER A 19 0.29 17.44 -30.97
C SER A 19 0.20 18.85 -31.53
N ALA A 20 -0.85 19.16 -32.28
CA ALA A 20 -1.07 20.49 -32.85
C ALA A 20 -1.50 21.51 -31.77
N TYR A 21 -2.23 21.07 -30.74
CA TYR A 21 -2.79 21.96 -29.72
C TYR A 21 -2.04 21.94 -28.38
N HIS A 22 -1.29 20.88 -28.07
CA HIS A 22 -0.52 20.73 -26.83
C HIS A 22 0.90 20.19 -27.10
N PRO A 23 1.81 21.00 -27.69
CA PRO A 23 3.17 20.55 -28.02
C PRO A 23 4.00 20.16 -26.78
N GLU A 24 3.63 20.66 -25.60
CA GLU A 24 4.33 20.39 -24.33
C GLU A 24 4.06 18.99 -23.76
N ILE A 25 2.94 18.36 -24.11
CA ILE A 25 2.55 17.05 -23.57
C ILE A 25 3.26 15.91 -24.32
N ILE A 26 3.54 16.11 -25.61
CA ILE A 26 4.05 15.05 -26.51
C ILE A 26 5.57 15.09 -26.65
N ASN A 27 6.21 16.26 -26.47
CA ASN A 27 7.67 16.35 -26.57
C ASN A 27 8.43 15.76 -25.36
N ALA A 28 7.74 15.46 -24.25
CA ALA A 28 8.37 14.94 -23.02
C ALA A 28 8.25 13.42 -22.83
N THR A 29 7.41 12.72 -23.61
CA THR A 29 7.17 11.29 -23.43
C THR A 29 7.99 10.46 -24.41
N THR A 30 9.08 9.89 -23.92
CA THR A 30 9.84 8.84 -24.62
C THR A 30 8.89 7.76 -25.13
N SER A 31 9.04 7.34 -26.39
CA SER A 31 8.17 6.41 -27.17
C SER A 31 7.63 5.20 -26.39
N ASN A 32 8.33 4.70 -25.37
CA ASN A 32 7.92 3.53 -24.59
C ASN A 32 6.80 3.81 -23.58
N GLN A 33 6.63 5.06 -23.12
CA GLN A 33 5.56 5.45 -22.18
C GLN A 33 4.22 5.72 -22.88
N LEU A 34 4.26 6.06 -24.18
CA LEU A 34 3.06 6.23 -25.00
C LEU A 34 2.34 4.89 -25.23
N ASP A 35 3.09 3.81 -25.45
CA ASP A 35 2.53 2.46 -25.59
C ASP A 35 1.89 1.95 -24.29
N GLU A 36 2.44 2.31 -23.13
CA GLU A 36 1.89 1.98 -21.80
C GLU A 36 0.66 2.84 -21.44
N LEU A 37 0.62 4.09 -21.90
CA LEU A 37 -0.55 4.96 -21.79
C LEU A 37 -1.68 4.55 -22.74
N LEU A 38 -1.37 4.14 -23.97
CA LEU A 38 -2.35 3.71 -24.97
C LEU A 38 -2.91 2.30 -24.71
N SER A 39 -2.20 1.46 -23.95
CA SER A 39 -2.70 0.15 -23.53
C SER A 39 -3.69 0.22 -22.35
N SER A 40 -3.78 1.36 -21.66
CA SER A 40 -4.81 1.62 -20.64
C SER A 40 -6.07 2.23 -21.26
N SER A 41 -7.17 1.46 -21.30
CA SER A 41 -8.49 1.91 -21.78
C SER A 41 -8.99 3.21 -21.10
N ALA A 42 -8.58 3.46 -19.85
CA ALA A 42 -8.94 4.68 -19.12
C ALA A 42 -8.27 5.93 -19.70
N SER A 43 -7.00 5.82 -20.09
CA SER A 43 -6.22 6.90 -20.70
C SER A 43 -6.74 7.25 -22.10
N VAL A 44 -7.10 6.25 -22.91
CA VAL A 44 -7.69 6.46 -24.25
C VAL A 44 -9.05 7.16 -24.16
N LYS A 45 -9.91 6.77 -23.20
CA LYS A 45 -11.20 7.45 -22.94
C LYS A 45 -11.01 8.90 -22.51
N PHE A 46 -9.98 9.18 -21.70
CA PHE A 46 -9.65 10.53 -21.27
C PHE A 46 -9.19 11.41 -22.44
N LEU A 47 -8.30 10.91 -23.30
CA LEU A 47 -7.82 11.61 -24.50
C LEU A 47 -8.94 11.88 -25.51
N LYS A 48 -9.82 10.89 -25.75
CA LYS A 48 -11.02 11.07 -26.59
C LYS A 48 -11.95 12.14 -26.02
N GLY A 49 -12.05 12.22 -24.69
CA GLY A 49 -12.78 13.28 -23.99
C GLY A 49 -12.16 14.67 -24.14
N ILE A 50 -10.83 14.77 -24.21
CA ILE A 50 -10.12 16.03 -24.48
C ILE A 50 -10.36 16.46 -25.93
N ALA A 51 -10.12 15.58 -26.89
CA ALA A 51 -10.30 15.87 -28.32
C ALA A 51 -11.73 16.30 -28.66
N ALA A 52 -12.75 15.66 -28.05
CA ALA A 52 -14.14 16.06 -28.21
C ALA A 52 -14.42 17.47 -27.67
N ARG A 53 -13.85 17.83 -26.52
CA ARG A 53 -13.98 19.18 -25.95
C ARG A 53 -13.25 20.24 -26.79
N ASP A 54 -12.09 19.91 -27.34
CA ASP A 54 -11.34 20.82 -28.21
C ASP A 54 -12.09 21.08 -29.52
N CYS A 55 -12.68 20.04 -30.13
CA CYS A 55 -13.52 20.19 -31.31
C CYS A 55 -14.76 21.07 -31.02
N GLN A 56 -15.39 20.91 -29.86
CA GLN A 56 -16.48 21.79 -29.43
C GLN A 56 -16.02 23.23 -29.22
N ARG A 57 -14.84 23.43 -28.62
CA ARG A 57 -14.26 24.75 -28.39
C ARG A 57 -13.96 25.46 -29.72
N GLU A 58 -13.51 24.75 -30.74
CA GLU A 58 -13.23 25.34 -32.05
C GLU A 58 -14.50 25.81 -32.77
N GLY A 59 -15.56 24.98 -32.75
CA GLY A 59 -16.87 25.39 -33.28
C GLY A 59 -17.45 26.61 -32.54
N LEU A 60 -17.23 26.70 -31.22
CA LEU A 60 -17.62 27.90 -30.46
C LEU A 60 -16.81 29.14 -30.85
N LYS A 61 -15.50 29.02 -31.11
CA LYS A 61 -14.68 30.15 -31.55
C LYS A 61 -15.12 30.72 -32.90
N GLU A 62 -15.46 29.86 -33.85
CA GLU A 62 -15.92 30.27 -35.16
C GLU A 62 -17.23 31.07 -35.06
N VAL A 63 -18.19 30.57 -34.27
CA VAL A 63 -19.45 31.26 -34.00
C VAL A 63 -19.23 32.59 -33.27
N THR A 64 -18.31 32.66 -32.30
CA THR A 64 -18.00 33.94 -31.62
C THR A 64 -17.37 34.94 -32.57
N PHE A 65 -16.50 34.49 -33.49
CA PHE A 65 -15.85 35.38 -34.45
C PHE A 65 -16.84 36.02 -35.42
N GLU A 66 -17.80 35.24 -35.93
CA GLU A 66 -18.88 35.77 -36.77
C GLU A 66 -19.78 36.74 -36.01
N ALA A 67 -20.12 36.42 -34.76
CA ALA A 67 -20.92 37.30 -33.90
C ALA A 67 -20.20 38.63 -33.59
N ASP A 68 -18.90 38.59 -33.30
CA ASP A 68 -18.07 39.77 -33.04
C ASP A 68 -18.02 40.69 -34.27
N GLY A 69 -17.86 40.12 -35.47
CA GLY A 69 -17.84 40.90 -36.72
C GLY A 69 -19.15 41.65 -37.00
N ILE A 70 -20.31 41.03 -36.71
CA ILE A 70 -21.62 41.69 -36.84
C ILE A 70 -21.73 42.82 -35.81
N LEU A 71 -21.32 42.56 -34.58
CA LEU A 71 -21.39 43.52 -33.48
C LEU A 71 -20.50 44.75 -33.74
N GLU A 72 -19.29 44.57 -34.27
CA GLU A 72 -18.41 45.66 -34.70
C GLU A 72 -19.04 46.52 -35.79
N ALA A 73 -19.69 45.91 -36.78
CA ALA A 73 -20.38 46.63 -37.85
C ALA A 73 -21.55 47.48 -37.30
N GLU A 74 -22.32 46.95 -36.35
CA GLU A 74 -23.39 47.69 -35.68
C GLU A 74 -22.85 48.86 -34.85
N TYR A 75 -21.80 48.63 -34.05
CA TYR A 75 -21.16 49.68 -33.26
C TYR A 75 -20.59 50.81 -34.13
N THR A 76 -19.95 50.48 -35.25
CA THR A 76 -19.39 51.49 -36.16
C THR A 76 -20.49 52.29 -36.88
N TYR A 77 -21.61 51.66 -37.23
CA TYR A 77 -22.76 52.34 -37.79
C TYR A 77 -23.38 53.31 -36.78
N GLU A 78 -23.59 52.86 -35.55
CA GLU A 78 -24.19 53.66 -34.49
C GLU A 78 -23.28 54.81 -34.06
N ALA A 79 -21.96 54.59 -33.98
CA ALA A 79 -20.97 55.65 -33.74
C ALA A 79 -21.03 56.74 -34.82
N LYS A 80 -21.15 56.37 -36.11
CA LYS A 80 -21.33 57.33 -37.21
C LYS A 80 -22.65 58.09 -37.09
N ARG A 81 -23.74 57.42 -36.70
CA ARG A 81 -25.06 58.04 -36.48
C ARG A 81 -25.00 59.08 -35.37
N LEU A 82 -24.44 58.72 -34.22
CA LEU A 82 -24.29 59.60 -33.06
C LEU A 82 -23.34 60.77 -33.33
N SER A 83 -22.23 60.54 -34.04
CA SER A 83 -21.31 61.62 -34.46
C SER A 83 -22.05 62.69 -35.26
N ARG A 84 -22.86 62.30 -36.26
CA ARG A 84 -23.63 63.27 -37.06
C ARG A 84 -24.62 64.06 -36.22
N ILE A 85 -25.29 63.41 -35.27
CA ILE A 85 -26.24 64.09 -34.37
C ILE A 85 -25.50 65.13 -33.50
N LEU A 86 -24.34 64.76 -32.94
CA LEU A 86 -23.52 65.67 -32.14
C LEU A 86 -22.96 66.84 -32.95
N ASP A 87 -22.59 66.60 -34.21
CA ASP A 87 -22.14 67.64 -35.14
C ASP A 87 -23.26 68.63 -35.46
N ILE A 88 -24.49 68.14 -35.72
CA ILE A 88 -25.68 68.99 -35.93
C ILE A 88 -25.99 69.85 -34.70
N LEU A 89 -25.80 69.30 -33.50
CA LEU A 89 -26.04 69.99 -32.23
C LEU A 89 -24.88 70.92 -31.82
N GLY A 90 -23.75 70.90 -32.54
CA GLY A 90 -22.57 71.71 -32.20
C GLY A 90 -21.84 71.28 -30.93
N VAL A 91 -22.06 70.04 -30.46
CA VAL A 91 -21.47 69.48 -29.23
C VAL A 91 -20.30 68.53 -29.58
N SER A 92 -19.69 68.71 -30.75
CA SER A 92 -18.62 67.83 -31.20
C SER A 92 -17.34 68.04 -30.38
N ARG A 93 -16.47 67.02 -30.36
CA ARG A 93 -15.20 67.00 -29.61
C ARG A 93 -14.35 68.27 -29.80
N GLN A 94 -14.41 68.85 -31.00
CA GLN A 94 -13.66 70.05 -31.40
C GLN A 94 -14.09 71.33 -30.68
N HIS A 95 -15.30 71.34 -30.09
CA HIS A 95 -15.87 72.49 -29.39
C HIS A 95 -15.69 72.41 -27.87
N LEU A 96 -15.10 71.33 -27.35
CA LEU A 96 -14.78 71.18 -25.93
C LEU A 96 -13.51 71.95 -25.58
N SER A 97 -13.40 72.38 -24.32
CA SER A 97 -12.13 72.87 -23.79
C SER A 97 -11.11 71.72 -23.71
N LYS A 98 -9.81 72.03 -23.74
CA LYS A 98 -8.75 71.01 -23.62
C LYS A 98 -8.91 70.11 -22.39
N GLY A 99 -9.41 70.66 -21.27
CA GLY A 99 -9.71 69.89 -20.07
C GLY A 99 -10.94 68.99 -20.23
N GLY A 100 -11.98 69.45 -20.92
CA GLY A 100 -13.15 68.64 -21.24
C GLY A 100 -12.83 67.46 -22.16
N GLU A 101 -11.97 67.69 -23.16
CA GLU A 101 -11.46 66.63 -24.04
C GLU A 101 -10.68 65.56 -23.26
N ALA A 102 -9.73 65.98 -22.40
CA ALA A 102 -8.95 65.05 -21.57
C ALA A 102 -9.81 64.24 -20.59
N ASN A 103 -10.82 64.87 -19.99
CA ASN A 103 -11.77 64.18 -19.10
C ASN A 103 -12.62 63.17 -19.87
N LEU A 104 -13.09 63.53 -21.06
CA LEU A 104 -13.85 62.63 -21.92
C LEU A 104 -12.99 61.44 -22.36
N ASP A 105 -11.76 61.67 -22.81
CA ASP A 105 -10.82 60.60 -23.16
C ASP A 105 -10.58 59.66 -21.97
N SER A 106 -10.37 60.20 -20.77
CA SER A 106 -10.19 59.40 -19.54
C SER A 106 -11.42 58.56 -19.20
N LEU A 107 -12.62 59.14 -19.32
CA LEU A 107 -13.88 58.42 -19.06
C LEU A 107 -14.14 57.34 -20.10
N THR A 108 -13.81 57.61 -21.37
CA THR A 108 -13.98 56.65 -22.47
C THR A 108 -13.00 55.49 -22.29
N ASN A 109 -11.74 55.78 -21.94
CA ASN A 109 -10.74 54.75 -21.63
C ASN A 109 -11.17 53.88 -20.44
N LEU A 110 -11.69 54.49 -19.37
CA LEU A 110 -12.23 53.73 -18.23
C LEU A 110 -13.42 52.87 -18.64
N ALA A 111 -14.34 53.39 -19.46
CA ALA A 111 -15.48 52.62 -19.95
C ALA A 111 -15.02 51.43 -20.81
N MET A 112 -14.01 51.62 -21.68
CA MET A 112 -13.43 50.54 -22.47
C MET A 112 -12.76 49.47 -21.61
N ILE A 113 -11.95 49.88 -20.61
CA ILE A 113 -11.28 48.95 -19.69
C ILE A 113 -12.31 48.12 -18.91
N LEU A 114 -13.42 48.75 -18.49
CA LEU A 114 -14.48 48.09 -17.74
C LEU A 114 -15.54 47.40 -18.63
N GLY A 115 -15.40 47.47 -19.96
CA GLY A 115 -16.35 46.87 -20.90
C GLY A 115 -17.77 47.48 -20.85
N LEU A 116 -17.89 48.76 -20.49
CA LEU A 116 -19.17 49.42 -20.26
C LEU A 116 -19.76 50.02 -21.54
N GLY A 117 -21.01 49.65 -21.86
CA GLY A 117 -21.79 50.27 -22.93
C GLY A 117 -22.48 51.58 -22.53
N GLU A 118 -22.69 51.82 -21.23
CA GLU A 118 -23.31 53.04 -20.71
C GLU A 118 -22.36 53.80 -19.77
N THR A 119 -22.14 55.09 -20.03
CA THR A 119 -21.29 55.95 -19.19
C THR A 119 -22.09 56.57 -18.02
N LYS A 120 -22.90 55.76 -17.32
CA LYS A 120 -23.59 56.18 -16.09
C LYS A 120 -22.70 55.87 -14.89
N ALA A 121 -22.69 56.75 -13.88
CA ALA A 121 -21.87 56.56 -12.67
C ALA A 121 -22.15 55.22 -11.96
N VAL A 122 -23.42 54.78 -11.93
CA VAL A 122 -23.80 53.48 -11.33
C VAL A 122 -23.17 52.32 -12.09
N SER A 123 -23.12 52.38 -13.43
CA SER A 123 -22.50 51.33 -14.25
C SER A 123 -21.00 51.18 -13.96
N PHE A 124 -20.29 52.30 -13.80
CA PHE A 124 -18.88 52.29 -13.36
C PHE A 124 -18.70 51.69 -11.97
N GLN A 125 -19.58 52.02 -11.03
CA GLN A 125 -19.52 51.48 -9.68
C GLN A 125 -19.77 49.97 -9.67
N CYS A 126 -20.78 49.49 -10.41
CA CYS A 126 -21.07 48.06 -10.53
C CYS A 126 -19.91 47.29 -11.15
N ALA A 127 -19.37 47.74 -12.30
CA ALA A 127 -18.24 47.06 -12.92
C ALA A 127 -16.99 47.04 -12.03
N MET A 128 -16.75 48.11 -11.28
CA MET A 128 -15.65 48.15 -10.31
C MET A 128 -15.88 47.20 -9.13
N THR A 129 -17.11 47.08 -8.63
CA THR A 129 -17.43 46.10 -7.58
C THR A 129 -17.33 44.66 -8.09
N ASP A 130 -17.74 44.40 -9.33
CA ASP A 130 -17.66 43.08 -9.95
C ASP A 130 -16.19 42.68 -10.11
N LEU A 131 -15.33 43.57 -10.62
CA LEU A 131 -13.89 43.34 -10.70
C LEU A 131 -13.25 43.11 -9.33
N LEU A 132 -13.65 43.83 -8.29
CA LEU A 132 -13.14 43.62 -6.93
C LEU A 132 -13.56 42.24 -6.38
N ILE A 133 -14.78 41.80 -6.67
CA ILE A 133 -15.25 40.46 -6.29
C ILE A 133 -14.47 39.38 -7.05
N GLU A 134 -14.24 39.57 -8.35
CA GLU A 134 -13.44 38.68 -9.18
C GLU A 134 -11.97 38.62 -8.71
N GLU A 135 -11.36 39.75 -8.40
CA GLU A 135 -10.01 39.86 -7.84
C GLU A 135 -9.91 39.09 -6.52
N GLN A 136 -10.86 39.28 -5.61
CA GLN A 136 -10.89 38.56 -4.35
C GLN A 136 -11.04 37.05 -4.57
N GLY A 137 -11.93 36.62 -5.47
CA GLY A 137 -12.10 35.22 -5.81
C GLY A 137 -10.84 34.60 -6.45
N ALA A 138 -10.14 35.36 -7.28
CA ALA A 138 -8.87 34.95 -7.88
C ALA A 138 -7.77 34.79 -6.80
N GLU A 139 -7.69 35.71 -5.85
CA GLU A 139 -6.72 35.64 -4.75
C GLU A 139 -7.01 34.45 -3.82
N GLU A 140 -8.27 34.21 -3.46
CA GLU A 140 -8.68 33.05 -2.67
C GLU A 140 -8.33 31.72 -3.36
N ASN A 141 -8.55 31.65 -4.69
CA ASN A 141 -8.16 30.51 -5.50
C ASN A 141 -6.64 30.35 -5.58
N HIS A 142 -5.90 31.44 -5.73
CA HIS A 142 -4.45 31.44 -5.74
C HIS A 142 -3.91 30.87 -4.42
N VAL A 143 -4.35 31.40 -3.28
CA VAL A 143 -3.98 30.89 -1.94
C VAL A 143 -4.33 29.41 -1.76
N ARG A 144 -5.48 28.97 -2.27
CA ARG A 144 -5.88 27.55 -2.23
C ARG A 144 -4.93 26.68 -3.07
N GLN A 145 -4.55 27.13 -4.26
CA GLN A 145 -3.61 26.43 -5.12
C GLN A 145 -2.21 26.36 -4.50
N THR A 146 -1.71 27.45 -3.92
CA THR A 146 -0.40 27.46 -3.24
C THR A 146 -0.37 26.45 -2.10
N LYS A 147 -1.41 26.40 -1.26
CA LYS A 147 -1.52 25.41 -0.18
C LYS A 147 -1.54 23.98 -0.69
N LEU A 148 -2.21 23.73 -1.82
CA LEU A 148 -2.23 22.41 -2.44
C LEU A 148 -0.85 22.02 -2.97
N LEU A 149 -0.14 22.95 -3.61
CA LEU A 149 1.23 22.73 -4.09
C LEU A 149 2.17 22.40 -2.93
N GLU A 150 2.15 23.16 -1.84
CA GLU A 150 2.95 22.87 -0.66
C GLU A 150 2.67 21.47 -0.09
N LEU A 151 1.40 21.05 -0.07
CA LEU A 151 1.04 19.71 0.39
C LEU A 151 1.58 18.63 -0.55
N LEU A 152 1.51 18.85 -1.86
CA LEU A 152 2.04 17.92 -2.86
C LEU A 152 3.57 17.84 -2.78
N GLU A 153 4.26 18.95 -2.57
CA GLU A 153 5.71 18.97 -2.39
C GLU A 153 6.13 18.21 -1.13
N ARG A 154 5.43 18.40 0.00
CA ARG A 154 5.67 17.62 1.22
C ARG A 154 5.46 16.12 0.97
N ARG A 155 4.36 15.74 0.31
CA ARG A 155 4.11 14.33 -0.04
C ARG A 155 5.17 13.76 -0.98
N ARG A 156 5.63 14.54 -1.95
CA ARG A 156 6.71 14.12 -2.86
C ARG A 156 7.97 13.83 -2.05
N HIS A 157 8.33 14.72 -1.13
CA HIS A 157 9.49 14.56 -0.27
C HIS A 157 9.37 13.32 0.64
N ASP A 158 8.20 13.10 1.26
CA ASP A 158 7.95 11.91 2.08
C ASP A 158 8.14 10.60 1.29
N VAL A 159 7.71 10.59 0.02
CA VAL A 159 7.88 9.46 -0.89
C VAL A 159 9.34 9.28 -1.29
N GLU A 160 10.05 10.35 -1.63
CA GLU A 160 11.48 10.31 -1.93
C GLU A 160 12.28 9.74 -0.76
N ASP A 161 12.01 10.21 0.46
CA ASP A 161 12.64 9.71 1.68
C ASP A 161 12.32 8.23 1.93
N TYR A 162 11.07 7.81 1.72
CA TYR A 162 10.68 6.42 1.86
C TYR A 162 11.39 5.53 0.83
N CYS A 163 11.41 5.94 -0.44
CA CYS A 163 12.14 5.24 -1.50
C CYS A 163 13.63 5.13 -1.19
N GLY A 164 14.24 6.20 -0.66
CA GLY A 164 15.63 6.19 -0.20
C GLY A 164 15.88 5.17 0.91
N ARG A 165 14.99 5.08 1.91
CA ARG A 165 15.08 4.06 2.97
C ARG A 165 14.95 2.64 2.42
N VAL A 166 13.99 2.39 1.54
CA VAL A 166 13.79 1.07 0.93
C VAL A 166 15.00 0.67 0.09
N ALA A 167 15.56 1.60 -0.70
CA ALA A 167 16.78 1.35 -1.46
C ALA A 167 17.98 1.03 -0.57
N GLY A 168 18.11 1.72 0.58
CA GLY A 168 19.13 1.41 1.58
C GLY A 168 18.99 0.00 2.13
N ILE A 169 17.80 -0.39 2.59
CA ILE A 169 17.50 -1.74 3.10
C ILE A 169 17.79 -2.80 2.02
N PHE A 170 17.42 -2.54 0.76
CA PHE A 170 17.67 -3.46 -0.34
C PHE A 170 19.18 -3.67 -0.57
N SER A 171 19.97 -2.59 -0.51
CA SER A 171 21.43 -2.67 -0.63
C SER A 171 22.07 -3.43 0.54
N GLU A 172 21.55 -3.27 1.77
CA GLU A 172 22.02 -4.01 2.94
C GLU A 172 21.72 -5.51 2.81
N LEU A 173 20.49 -5.85 2.41
CA LEU A 173 20.09 -7.24 2.16
C LEU A 173 20.94 -7.89 1.07
N GLN A 174 21.22 -7.16 -0.01
CA GLN A 174 22.07 -7.67 -1.10
C GLN A 174 23.50 -7.94 -0.62
N ALA A 175 24.06 -7.07 0.24
CA ALA A 175 25.37 -7.30 0.83
C ALA A 175 25.38 -8.50 1.81
N GLU A 176 24.31 -8.67 2.59
CA GLU A 176 24.14 -9.82 3.49
C GLU A 176 24.00 -11.14 2.72
N GLU A 177 23.24 -11.13 1.61
CA GLU A 177 23.08 -12.26 0.70
C GLU A 177 24.42 -12.74 0.13
N GLU A 178 25.32 -11.84 -0.25
CA GLU A 178 26.67 -12.21 -0.73
C GLU A 178 27.49 -12.93 0.36
N VAL A 179 27.41 -12.46 1.61
CA VAL A 179 28.09 -13.09 2.75
C VAL A 179 27.50 -14.46 3.05
N ASP A 180 26.18 -14.58 3.06
CA ASP A 180 25.51 -15.85 3.32
C ASP A 180 25.73 -16.87 2.20
N ASN A 181 25.79 -16.43 0.94
CA ASN A 181 26.17 -17.29 -0.17
C ASN A 181 27.60 -17.84 -0.02
N GLN A 182 28.55 -17.02 0.45
CA GLN A 182 29.91 -17.51 0.73
C GLN A 182 29.90 -18.54 1.87
N ARG A 183 29.16 -18.30 2.96
CA ARG A 183 29.01 -19.27 4.06
C ARG A 183 28.38 -20.57 3.60
N LEU A 184 27.35 -20.51 2.76
CA LEU A 184 26.71 -21.70 2.18
C LEU A 184 27.69 -22.53 1.35
N LEU A 185 28.54 -21.88 0.55
CA LEU A 185 29.58 -22.57 -0.20
C LEU A 185 30.60 -23.27 0.73
N GLU A 186 30.97 -22.65 1.85
CA GLU A 186 31.83 -23.26 2.86
C GLU A 186 31.16 -24.47 3.54
N TYR A 187 29.88 -24.34 3.91
CA TYR A 187 29.14 -25.45 4.49
C TYR A 187 28.99 -26.63 3.54
N ASN A 188 28.75 -26.37 2.25
CA ASN A 188 28.69 -27.42 1.24
C ASN A 188 30.04 -28.15 1.13
N ARG A 189 31.15 -27.42 1.02
CA ARG A 189 32.50 -28.02 1.00
C ARG A 189 32.79 -28.86 2.25
N ASN A 190 32.43 -28.34 3.43
CA ASN A 190 32.62 -29.08 4.69
C ASN A 190 31.77 -30.35 4.74
N THR A 191 30.55 -30.29 4.21
CA THR A 191 29.65 -31.45 4.12
C THR A 191 30.22 -32.52 3.20
N ASP A 192 30.77 -32.12 2.04
CA ASP A 192 31.42 -33.07 1.12
C ASP A 192 32.60 -33.79 1.78
N VAL A 193 33.46 -33.04 2.49
CA VAL A 193 34.58 -33.63 3.24
C VAL A 193 34.10 -34.57 4.34
N LEU A 194 33.01 -34.24 5.03
CA LEU A 194 32.43 -35.11 6.06
C LEU A 194 31.84 -36.39 5.47
N LEU A 195 31.20 -36.30 4.29
CA LEU A 195 30.70 -37.46 3.56
C LEU A 195 31.84 -38.37 3.11
N GLU A 196 32.91 -37.83 2.53
CA GLU A 196 34.11 -38.58 2.16
C GLU A 196 34.71 -39.32 3.36
N LYS A 197 34.86 -38.63 4.51
CA LYS A 197 35.32 -39.25 5.75
C LYS A 197 34.37 -40.33 6.26
N GLY A 198 33.06 -40.11 6.14
CA GLY A 198 32.05 -41.11 6.47
C GLY A 198 32.22 -42.38 5.64
N HIS A 199 32.45 -42.24 4.33
CA HIS A 199 32.76 -43.37 3.45
C HIS A 199 34.07 -44.06 3.84
N GLU A 200 35.13 -43.31 4.13
CA GLU A 200 36.40 -43.87 4.59
C GLU A 200 36.23 -44.69 5.87
N TYR A 201 35.51 -44.15 6.87
CA TYR A 201 35.26 -44.87 8.12
C TYR A 201 34.39 -46.11 7.92
N ASN A 202 33.36 -46.05 7.08
CA ASN A 202 32.53 -47.21 6.77
C ASN A 202 33.35 -48.31 6.09
N ASN A 203 34.24 -47.95 5.15
CA ASN A 203 35.13 -48.91 4.50
C ASN A 203 36.08 -49.54 5.52
N ARG A 204 36.67 -48.73 6.41
CA ARG A 204 37.56 -49.21 7.47
C ARG A 204 36.85 -50.10 8.49
N LEU A 205 35.59 -49.79 8.82
CA LEU A 205 34.76 -50.65 9.66
C LEU A 205 34.52 -51.99 8.95
N ALA A 206 34.16 -51.99 7.67
CA ALA A 206 33.95 -53.23 6.91
C ALA A 206 35.23 -54.08 6.82
N GLU A 207 36.40 -53.45 6.65
CA GLU A 207 37.70 -54.15 6.70
C GLU A 207 37.97 -54.78 8.07
N LEU A 208 37.74 -54.03 9.15
CA LEU A 208 37.91 -54.53 10.51
C LEU A 208 36.92 -55.64 10.85
N GLU A 209 35.66 -55.52 10.43
CA GLU A 209 34.63 -56.54 10.59
C GLU A 209 35.00 -57.84 9.85
N ALA A 210 35.59 -57.73 8.65
CA ALA A 210 36.06 -58.89 7.90
C ALA A 210 37.22 -59.63 8.59
N LEU A 211 37.98 -58.96 9.46
CA LEU A 211 39.05 -59.57 10.25
C LEU A 211 38.54 -60.26 11.53
N ILE A 212 37.29 -60.04 11.92
CA ILE A 212 36.70 -60.67 13.11
C ILE A 212 36.24 -62.08 12.75
N PRO A 213 36.72 -63.13 13.44
CA PRO A 213 36.23 -64.49 13.25
C PRO A 213 34.72 -64.63 13.53
N PRO A 214 33.98 -65.43 12.77
CA PRO A 214 32.53 -65.54 12.88
C PRO A 214 32.01 -66.05 14.23
N ASP A 215 32.86 -66.74 15.01
CA ASP A 215 32.51 -67.23 16.35
C ASP A 215 32.38 -66.10 17.39
N ILE A 216 32.86 -64.88 17.12
CA ILE A 216 32.84 -63.74 18.05
C ILE A 216 31.59 -62.86 17.86
N HIS A 217 30.75 -63.13 16.84
CA HIS A 217 29.52 -62.36 16.59
C HIS A 217 28.49 -62.42 17.74
N LEU A 218 28.61 -63.37 18.67
CA LEU A 218 27.81 -63.40 19.91
C LEU A 218 28.07 -62.20 20.83
N HIS A 219 29.23 -61.54 20.70
CA HIS A 219 29.63 -60.38 21.50
C HIS A 219 29.42 -59.05 20.77
N ARG A 220 28.62 -59.03 19.70
CA ARG A 220 28.30 -57.78 19.02
C ARG A 220 27.49 -56.89 19.95
N TYR A 221 27.75 -55.59 19.92
CA TYR A 221 27.08 -54.63 20.80
C TYR A 221 25.55 -54.72 20.66
N ASP A 222 25.02 -54.84 19.45
CA ASP A 222 23.57 -54.95 19.21
C ASP A 222 22.96 -56.19 19.86
N THR A 223 23.65 -57.33 19.81
CA THR A 223 23.15 -58.57 20.41
C THR A 223 23.19 -58.50 21.92
N ILE A 224 24.21 -57.86 22.49
CA ILE A 224 24.32 -57.58 23.93
C ILE A 224 23.22 -56.61 24.37
N LEU A 225 22.93 -55.57 23.59
CA LEU A 225 21.92 -54.56 23.92
C LEU A 225 20.51 -55.13 23.82
N ALA A 226 20.24 -55.98 22.82
CA ALA A 226 18.99 -56.73 22.71
C ALA A 226 18.80 -57.66 23.92
N LEU A 227 19.82 -58.45 24.28
CA LEU A 227 19.80 -59.30 25.48
C LEU A 227 19.61 -58.50 26.76
N GLN A 228 20.26 -57.34 26.89
CA GLN A 228 20.09 -56.46 28.04
C GLN A 228 18.65 -55.95 28.14
N SER A 229 18.06 -55.53 27.02
CA SER A 229 16.66 -55.09 27.00
C SER A 229 15.69 -56.22 27.40
N GLU A 230 16.00 -57.46 27.00
CA GLU A 230 15.21 -58.64 27.35
C GLU A 230 15.35 -58.99 28.84
N VAL A 231 16.56 -58.90 29.40
CA VAL A 231 16.81 -59.07 30.84
C VAL A 231 16.08 -58.01 31.66
N GLU A 232 16.12 -56.75 31.23
CA GLU A 232 15.39 -55.66 31.89
C GLU A 232 13.87 -55.86 31.83
N ALA A 233 13.34 -56.31 30.69
CA ALA A 233 11.92 -56.65 30.56
C ALA A 233 11.52 -57.78 31.52
N MET A 234 12.30 -58.86 31.57
CA MET A 234 12.06 -59.99 32.47
C MET A 234 12.20 -59.61 33.95
N ALA A 235 13.16 -58.76 34.29
CA ALA A 235 13.33 -58.24 35.64
C ALA A 235 12.12 -57.40 36.07
N ASN A 236 11.62 -56.53 35.19
CA ASN A 236 10.41 -55.74 35.43
C ASN A 236 9.16 -56.61 35.60
N GLU A 237 9.03 -57.69 34.83
CA GLU A 237 7.93 -58.65 35.01
C GLU A 237 8.03 -59.39 36.34
N LEU A 238 9.23 -59.80 36.74
CA LEU A 238 9.47 -60.45 38.03
C LEU A 238 9.15 -59.51 39.19
N GLU A 239 9.54 -58.24 39.11
CA GLU A 239 9.24 -57.26 40.15
C GLU A 239 7.72 -57.06 40.30
N LYS A 240 6.98 -56.92 39.19
CA LYS A 240 5.51 -56.84 39.23
C LYS A 240 4.89 -58.08 39.89
N LYS A 241 5.37 -59.27 39.53
CA LYS A 241 4.90 -60.53 40.11
C LYS A 241 5.23 -60.61 41.60
N ASP A 242 6.42 -60.18 42.01
CA ASP A 242 6.84 -60.18 43.42
C ASP A 242 6.01 -59.19 44.26
N ILE A 243 5.71 -58.00 43.74
CA ILE A 243 4.80 -57.05 44.38
C ILE A 243 3.40 -57.67 44.56
N THR A 244 2.87 -58.33 43.52
CA THR A 244 1.57 -59.00 43.65
C THR A 244 1.62 -60.12 44.67
N LEU A 245 2.68 -60.93 44.70
CA LEU A 245 2.84 -62.03 45.64
C LEU A 245 2.90 -61.51 47.08
N ARG A 246 3.71 -60.47 47.35
CA ARG A 246 3.75 -59.81 48.67
C ARG A 246 2.38 -59.27 49.07
N SER A 247 1.64 -58.67 48.14
CA SER A 247 0.28 -58.21 48.40
C SER A 247 -0.66 -59.35 48.79
N PHE A 248 -0.49 -60.56 48.27
CA PHE A 248 -1.25 -61.74 48.69
C PHE A 248 -0.77 -62.31 50.02
N CYS A 249 0.54 -62.29 50.31
CA CYS A 249 1.09 -62.78 51.58
C CYS A 249 0.63 -61.96 52.81
N ASP A 250 0.24 -60.70 52.63
CA ASP A 250 -0.29 -59.87 53.71
C ASP A 250 -1.73 -60.27 54.14
N LEU A 251 -2.42 -61.07 53.31
CA LEU A 251 -3.74 -61.59 53.64
C LEU A 251 -3.66 -62.95 54.36
N PRO A 252 -4.52 -63.17 55.38
CA PRO A 252 -4.68 -64.48 56.00
C PRO A 252 -5.14 -65.54 54.98
N PRO A 253 -4.70 -66.80 55.12
CA PRO A 253 -5.02 -67.88 54.17
C PRO A 253 -6.50 -68.30 54.14
N ASP A 254 -7.30 -67.91 55.13
CA ASP A 254 -8.75 -68.16 55.18
C ASP A 254 -9.54 -66.93 54.66
N ILE A 255 -10.39 -67.15 53.67
CA ILE A 255 -11.22 -66.12 53.01
C ILE A 255 -12.12 -65.41 54.02
N ALA A 256 -12.62 -66.10 55.04
CA ALA A 256 -13.46 -65.49 56.07
C ALA A 256 -12.67 -64.48 56.92
N LEU A 257 -11.44 -64.83 57.30
CA LEU A 257 -10.52 -63.98 58.07
C LEU A 257 -9.97 -62.82 57.23
N ALA A 258 -9.68 -63.07 55.94
CA ALA A 258 -9.27 -62.03 55.01
C ALA A 258 -10.36 -60.95 54.84
N ARG A 259 -11.63 -61.35 54.73
CA ARG A 259 -12.77 -60.42 54.68
C ARG A 259 -12.90 -59.59 55.96
N LEU A 260 -12.74 -60.22 57.13
CA LEU A 260 -12.80 -59.53 58.41
C LEU A 260 -11.66 -58.49 58.55
N LYS A 261 -10.42 -58.88 58.25
CA LYS A 261 -9.25 -57.98 58.27
C LYS A 261 -9.40 -56.83 57.27
N LEU A 262 -10.03 -57.07 56.12
CA LEU A 262 -10.36 -56.04 55.13
C LEU A 262 -11.41 -55.07 55.70
N THR A 263 -12.46 -55.56 56.36
CA THR A 263 -13.45 -54.70 57.02
C THR A 263 -12.86 -53.87 58.16
N GLU A 264 -11.96 -54.45 58.96
CA GLU A 264 -11.24 -53.73 60.02
C GLU A 264 -10.37 -52.62 59.42
N ARG A 265 -9.56 -52.92 58.39
CA ARG A 265 -8.74 -51.92 57.70
C ARG A 265 -9.57 -50.83 57.03
N ARG A 266 -10.75 -51.14 56.49
CA ARG A 266 -11.68 -50.14 55.97
C ARG A 266 -12.22 -49.22 57.07
N GLN A 267 -12.54 -49.77 58.25
CA GLN A 267 -12.97 -48.97 59.39
C GLN A 267 -11.82 -48.10 59.95
N GLU A 268 -10.59 -48.61 59.98
CA GLU A 268 -9.41 -47.81 60.33
C GLU A 268 -9.18 -46.68 59.34
N LEU A 269 -9.32 -46.95 58.03
CA LEU A 269 -9.18 -45.93 57.00
C LEU A 269 -10.27 -44.86 57.10
N SER A 270 -11.53 -45.24 57.34
CA SER A 270 -12.60 -44.24 57.53
C SER A 270 -12.34 -43.39 58.77
N ARG A 271 -11.91 -43.99 59.89
CA ARG A 271 -11.49 -43.24 61.09
C ARG A 271 -10.35 -42.27 60.80
N LEU A 272 -9.36 -42.67 60.01
CA LEU A 272 -8.24 -41.79 59.63
C LEU A 272 -8.69 -40.65 58.71
N ILE A 273 -9.64 -40.89 57.80
CA ILE A 273 -10.24 -39.84 56.98
C ILE A 273 -11.03 -38.86 57.86
N ASP A 274 -11.85 -39.35 58.78
CA ASP A 274 -12.62 -38.51 59.70
C ASP A 274 -11.69 -37.68 60.59
N ASN A 275 -10.61 -38.28 61.11
CA ASN A 275 -9.58 -37.56 61.85
C ASN A 275 -8.87 -36.52 60.99
N LYS A 276 -8.51 -36.85 59.74
CA LYS A 276 -7.93 -35.88 58.80
C LYS A 276 -8.89 -34.73 58.54
N GLN A 277 -10.18 -35.01 58.33
CA GLN A 277 -11.19 -33.98 58.11
C GLN A 277 -11.41 -33.12 59.36
N ALA A 278 -11.38 -33.71 60.55
CA ALA A 278 -11.44 -32.98 61.82
C ALA A 278 -10.20 -32.11 62.06
N LEU A 279 -9.01 -32.56 61.68
CA LEU A 279 -7.79 -31.76 61.71
C LEU A 279 -7.82 -30.64 60.67
N LEU A 280 -8.28 -30.91 59.45
CA LEU A 280 -8.43 -29.88 58.43
C LEU A 280 -9.49 -28.85 58.82
N SER A 281 -10.58 -29.26 59.45
CA SER A 281 -11.60 -28.35 59.96
C SER A 281 -11.11 -27.57 61.17
N SER A 282 -10.33 -28.16 62.09
CA SER A 282 -9.73 -27.41 63.21
C SER A 282 -8.70 -26.37 62.73
N ILE A 283 -7.91 -26.70 61.71
CA ILE A 283 -7.03 -25.73 61.03
C ILE A 283 -7.85 -24.61 60.37
N ALA A 284 -8.96 -24.94 59.70
CA ALA A 284 -9.83 -23.94 59.06
C ALA A 284 -10.54 -23.00 60.04
N HIS A 285 -10.91 -23.48 61.24
CA HIS A 285 -11.56 -22.65 62.28
C HIS A 285 -10.57 -21.93 63.21
N GLY A 286 -9.27 -22.28 63.17
CA GLY A 286 -8.20 -21.59 63.91
C GLY A 286 -7.56 -20.40 63.18
N ILE A 287 -8.08 -20.04 61.99
CA ILE A 287 -7.58 -18.94 61.14
C ILE A 287 -8.65 -17.80 61.03
N SER A 288 -9.50 -17.61 62.05
CA SER A 288 -10.37 -16.42 62.18
C SER A 288 -10.24 -15.77 63.54
#